data_AF-A0A3B8WLC3-F1
#
_entry.id   AF-A0A3B8WLC3-F1
#
_cell.length_a   1.000
_cell.length_b   1.000
_cell.length_c   1.000
_cell.angle_alpha   90.00
_cell.angle_beta   90.00
_cell.angle_gamma   90.00
#
_symmetry.space_group_name_H-M   'P 1'
#
loop_
_entity.id
_entity.type
_entity.pdbx_description
1 polymer ?
#
loop_
_entity_poly.entity_id
_entity_poly.type
_entity_poly.pdbx_seq_one_letter_code
_entity_poly.pdbx_strand_id
1 'polypeptide(L)' 'SQWYWLDPSITAKDITINSPDSDRIAAELEHLELRLDFFASLFRFRLVFRNFDADGLALTVVRPTEDPFINPV' A
#
# COMPACT_ATOMS: atom_id res chain seq x y z
N SER A 1 18.73 33.25 -11.73
CA SER A 1 17.92 32.68 -10.65
C SER A 1 18.01 31.17 -10.71
N GLN A 2 18.42 30.49 -9.64
CA GLN A 2 18.37 29.04 -9.52
C GLN A 2 17.00 28.64 -8.98
N TRP A 3 16.24 27.87 -9.74
CA TRP A 3 14.96 27.35 -9.28
C TRP A 3 15.23 26.05 -8.53
N TYR A 4 14.94 26.03 -7.23
CA TYR A 4 14.93 24.81 -6.44
C TYR A 4 13.57 24.17 -6.61
N TRP A 5 13.52 23.09 -7.37
CA TRP A 5 12.29 22.35 -7.64
C TRP A 5 11.78 21.65 -6.37
N LEU A 6 10.48 21.35 -6.34
CA LEU A 6 9.88 20.62 -5.24
C LEU A 6 10.32 19.15 -5.26
N ASP A 7 10.67 18.62 -4.09
CA ASP A 7 10.96 17.19 -3.87
C ASP A 7 9.89 16.59 -2.95
N PRO A 8 8.65 16.41 -3.45
CA PRO A 8 7.55 15.89 -2.65
C PRO A 8 7.81 14.46 -2.20
N SER A 9 7.76 14.25 -0.89
CA SER A 9 7.83 12.95 -0.23
C SER A 9 6.62 12.77 0.69
N ILE A 10 6.13 11.53 0.77
CA ILE A 10 5.05 11.12 1.65
C ILE A 10 5.57 9.92 2.44
N THR A 11 5.50 10.02 3.77
CA THR A 11 5.83 8.92 4.67
C THR A 11 4.60 8.59 5.48
N ALA A 12 4.21 7.32 5.45
CA ALA A 12 3.16 6.77 6.29
C ALA A 12 3.72 5.61 7.12
N LYS A 13 3.20 5.48 8.34
CA LYS A 13 3.59 4.45 9.30
C LYS A 13 2.34 3.83 9.90
N ASP A 14 2.47 2.60 10.39
CA ASP A 14 1.42 1.90 11.11
C ASP A 14 0.11 1.80 10.29
N ILE A 15 0.26 1.47 9.00
CA ILE A 15 -0.87 1.39 8.06
C ILE A 15 -1.61 0.09 8.32
N THR A 16 -2.86 0.18 8.75
CA THR A 16 -3.74 -0.97 8.95
C THR A 16 -4.79 -1.03 7.83
N ILE A 17 -4.92 -2.18 7.18
CA ILE A 17 -5.95 -2.43 6.17
C ILE A 17 -7.02 -3.34 6.78
N ASN A 18 -8.23 -2.79 6.91
CA ASN A 18 -9.39 -3.54 7.38
C ASN A 18 -10.07 -4.24 6.20
N SER A 19 -10.54 -5.48 6.42
CA SER A 19 -11.37 -6.15 5.42
C SER A 19 -12.76 -5.51 5.39
N PRO A 20 -13.34 -5.21 4.22
CA PRO A 20 -14.71 -4.69 4.15
C PRO A 20 -15.75 -5.72 4.62
N ASP A 21 -15.45 -7.01 4.49
CA ASP A 21 -16.37 -8.12 4.79
C ASP A 21 -16.24 -8.62 6.25
N SER A 22 -15.25 -8.17 6.99
CA SER A 22 -15.03 -8.60 8.38
C SER A 22 -14.39 -7.51 9.21
N ASP A 23 -14.78 -7.40 10.48
CA ASP A 23 -14.16 -6.49 11.46
C ASP A 23 -12.75 -6.94 11.90
N ARG A 24 -12.00 -7.56 10.98
CA ARG A 24 -10.65 -8.07 11.18
C ARG A 24 -9.69 -7.31 10.29
N ILE A 25 -8.49 -7.14 10.83
CA ILE A 25 -7.36 -6.59 10.11
C ILE A 25 -6.91 -7.62 9.06
N ALA A 26 -6.93 -7.22 7.79
CA ALA A 26 -6.50 -8.05 6.67
C ALA A 26 -4.98 -7.98 6.47
N ALA A 27 -4.42 -6.78 6.65
CA ALA A 27 -3.00 -6.53 6.50
C ALA A 27 -2.54 -5.35 7.37
N GLU A 28 -1.29 -5.37 7.76
CA GLU A 28 -0.60 -4.25 8.40
C GLU A 28 0.71 -3.98 7.64
N LEU A 29 1.07 -2.71 7.51
CA LEU A 29 2.32 -2.28 6.92
C LEU A 29 2.97 -1.23 7.83
N GLU A 30 4.14 -1.58 8.37
CA GLU A 30 4.86 -0.74 9.33
C GLU A 30 5.35 0.56 8.71
N HIS A 31 5.89 0.50 7.49
CA HIS A 31 6.51 1.65 6.84
C HIS A 31 6.18 1.73 5.34
N LEU A 32 5.80 2.93 4.90
CA LEU A 32 5.61 3.27 3.49
C LEU A 32 6.26 4.63 3.20
N GLU A 33 7.18 4.66 2.25
CA GLU A 33 7.78 5.88 1.71
C GLU A 33 7.50 6.00 0.21
N LEU A 34 6.93 7.14 -0.18
CA LEU A 34 6.67 7.49 -1.57
C LEU A 34 7.39 8.79 -1.91
N ARG A 35 8.14 8.80 -2.99
CA ARG A 35 8.71 10.04 -3.56
C ARG A 35 8.21 10.23 -4.97
N LEU A 36 7.71 11.41 -5.28
CA LEU A 36 7.20 11.73 -6.61
C LEU A 36 8.27 12.47 -7.42
N ASP A 37 8.37 12.12 -8.70
CA ASP A 37 9.06 12.97 -9.64
C ASP A 37 8.12 14.12 -10.04
N PHE A 38 8.31 15.28 -9.42
CA PHE A 38 7.41 16.44 -9.55
C PHE A 38 7.19 16.82 -11.03
N PHE A 39 8.27 16.89 -11.80
CA PHE A 39 8.19 17.29 -13.20
C PHE A 39 7.55 16.25 -14.08
N ALA A 40 8.01 15.00 -13.97
CA ALA A 40 7.41 13.92 -14.72
C ALA A 40 5.91 13.80 -14.40
N SER A 41 5.52 14.09 -13.16
CA SER A 41 4.13 14.08 -12.74
C SER A 41 3.32 15.22 -13.36
N LEU A 42 3.87 16.44 -13.32
CA LEU A 42 3.24 17.63 -13.91
C LEU A 42 3.09 17.49 -15.43
N PHE A 43 4.14 17.10 -16.14
CA PHE A 43 4.12 16.97 -17.61
C PHE A 43 3.20 15.85 -18.10
N ARG A 44 3.04 14.77 -17.32
CA ARG A 44 2.18 13.64 -17.69
C ARG A 44 0.76 13.75 -17.13
N PHE A 45 0.46 14.77 -16.34
CA PHE A 45 -0.79 14.89 -15.59
C PHE A 45 -1.17 13.59 -14.84
N ARG A 46 -0.15 12.89 -14.31
CA ARG A 46 -0.29 11.62 -13.59
C ARG A 46 0.82 11.50 -12.58
N LEU A 47 0.55 10.94 -11.39
CA LEU A 47 1.61 10.67 -10.40
C LEU A 47 2.68 9.76 -10.99
N VAL A 48 3.93 10.21 -10.98
CA VAL A 48 5.11 9.43 -11.36
C VAL A 48 5.96 9.25 -10.11
N PHE A 49 6.08 8.01 -9.66
CA PHE A 49 6.92 7.67 -8.52
C PHE A 49 8.38 7.66 -8.95
N ARG A 50 9.20 8.43 -8.25
CA ARG A 50 10.66 8.34 -8.30
C ARG A 50 11.15 7.19 -7.43
N ASN A 51 10.56 7.05 -6.23
CA ASN A 51 10.82 5.94 -5.32
C ASN A 51 9.51 5.46 -4.69
N PHE A 52 9.45 4.16 -4.45
CA PHE A 52 8.39 3.49 -3.71
C PHE A 52 9.08 2.46 -2.81
N ASP A 53 9.01 2.66 -1.50
CA ASP A 53 9.57 1.77 -0.50
C ASP A 53 8.47 1.36 0.49
N ALA A 54 8.40 0.07 0.79
CA ALA A 54 7.41 -0.49 1.69
C ALA A 54 8.05 -1.65 2.47
N ASP A 55 7.95 -1.60 3.79
CA ASP A 55 8.55 -2.58 4.69
C ASP A 55 7.63 -2.94 5.86
N GLY A 56 7.86 -4.12 6.44
CA GLY A 56 7.08 -4.64 7.57
C GLY A 56 5.65 -5.05 7.20
N LEU A 57 5.46 -5.68 6.03
CA LEU A 57 4.14 -6.18 5.63
C LEU A 57 3.78 -7.45 6.43
N ALA A 58 2.78 -7.35 7.30
CA ALA A 58 2.15 -8.48 7.98
C ALA A 58 0.78 -8.78 7.36
N LEU A 59 0.54 -10.03 6.95
CA LEU A 59 -0.72 -10.47 6.33
C LEU A 59 -1.41 -11.49 7.22
N THR A 60 -2.69 -11.26 7.53
CA THR A 60 -3.52 -12.23 8.26
C THR A 60 -4.37 -13.03 7.27
N VAL A 61 -3.96 -14.27 6.98
CA VAL A 61 -4.75 -15.18 6.13
C VAL A 61 -5.76 -15.93 6.98
N VAL A 62 -7.04 -15.58 6.85
CA VAL A 62 -8.13 -16.36 7.44
C VAL A 62 -8.63 -17.34 6.37
N ARG A 63 -8.44 -18.64 6.59
CA ARG A 63 -9.07 -19.68 5.77
C ARG A 63 -10.59 -19.62 6.04
N PRO A 64 -11.45 -19.43 5.02
CA PRO A 64 -12.88 -19.62 5.20
C PRO A 64 -13.13 -21.09 5.55
N THR A 65 -13.63 -21.35 6.76
CA THR A 65 -14.06 -22.69 7.20
C THR A 65 -15.43 -23.01 6.59
N GLU A 66 -15.58 -22.89 5.28
CA GLU A 66 -16.76 -23.37 4.56
C GLU A 66 -16.28 -24.01 3.26
N ASP A 67 -15.75 -25.22 3.40
CA ASP A 67 -15.47 -26.11 2.28
C ASP A 67 -16.59 -27.17 2.27
N PRO A 68 -17.71 -26.96 1.54
CA PRO A 68 -18.82 -27.91 1.49
C PRO A 68 -18.52 -29.18 0.67
N PHE A 69 -17.29 -29.38 0.19
CA PHE A 69 -16.91 -30.49 -0.69
C PHE A 69 -16.21 -31.66 0.02
N ILE A 70 -16.51 -31.92 1.29
CA ILE A 70 -16.24 -33.24 1.89
C ILE A 70 -17.52 -34.09 1.77
N ASN A 71 -17.73 -34.70 0.61
CA ASN A 71 -18.58 -35.88 0.49
C ASN A 71 -17.67 -37.11 0.58
N PRO A 72 -17.68 -37.89 1.67
CA PRO A 72 -17.04 -39.19 1.68
C PRO A 72 -17.89 -40.16 0.86
N VAL A 73 -17.30 -40.74 -0.19
CA VAL A 73 -17.81 -41.93 -0.90
C VAL A 73 -17.24 -43.16 -0.23
#